data_AF-A0A172ZKL1-F1
#
_entry.id   AF-A0A172ZKL1-F1
#
_cell.length_a   1.000
_cell.length_b   1.000
_cell.length_c   1.000
_cell.angle_alpha   90.00
_cell.angle_beta   90.00
_cell.angle_gamma   90.00
#
_symmetry.space_group_name_H-M   'P 1'
#
loop_
_entity.id
_entity.type
_entity.pdbx_description
1 polymer ?
#
loop_
_entity_poly.entity_id
_entity_poly.type
_entity_poly.pdbx_seq_one_letter_code
_entity_poly.pdbx_strand_id
1 'polypeptide(L)'
;MNTGKVVAFLIKTDSNTPMDNSNPLSPKPSSVNEGNMTLTQKVEQARPVLKTMGYDPASLELQTDGGYGLDYTLRDGGKLGEAQLHLKFTFEEGELLSFQPVLTPPASYTQYIEKQTTLAYWLTFAGYGLFTLVLGVLAIVFASLKRKHTSFKRGIVLSLIYCAVSVISVVNMWPYFEASFGSQDYGMFMTLFLVGLQLILNVLMAVLLYFSLVGGDGLWRERGMNMWPRSKEKGYGKYVLHSAALGYLFAIILLGVQSIIYLVLENALGVFSSSDDSSSPYNMAIPALLPLLAWMAGIGEEGVYRLFGIGMLKKLLRNTFVASIITSIIWALGHTLYPIYPVYSRPVELLIIGLLFSLVFLRYGFIAVVFAHVMFDTILMSFSLMTVGGAGNIALGIFYIIMPGIIAYIIYLFTRNKGVDNAYPPYTPPQPGMPVYAPTGQPDLGQPPHSYYNPGAPAHHHGQGLPNDPSRFHQYQEPQAPAAPVQPPVQPNKNQDQQHRPDHSLEDPGQLSFTGEQQLKSPDQQPPDHSQNVNLTKQPDPSAAPPQSSIEPMKRDTEQPSTSTDSLPSHDDDTDKSR
;
A
#
# COMPACT_ATOMS: atom_id res chain seq x y z
N MET A 1 -8.58 -2.07 -22.86
CA MET A 1 -8.51 -1.16 -24.03
C MET A 1 -7.54 -1.79 -25.02
N ASN A 2 -7.95 -2.14 -26.24
CA ASN A 2 -7.07 -2.82 -27.22
C ASN A 2 -7.55 -2.56 -28.67
N THR A 3 -7.71 -1.30 -29.05
CA THR A 3 -8.11 -0.90 -30.41
C THR A 3 -6.93 -0.83 -31.39
N GLY A 4 -5.68 -0.95 -30.90
CA GLY A 4 -4.46 -0.76 -31.69
C GLY A 4 -4.22 0.67 -32.16
N LYS A 5 -5.10 1.63 -31.81
CA LYS A 5 -4.96 3.04 -32.17
C LYS A 5 -3.92 3.70 -31.27
N VAL A 6 -2.97 4.41 -31.88
CA VAL A 6 -2.08 5.33 -31.18
C VAL A 6 -2.92 6.47 -30.59
N VAL A 7 -2.76 6.73 -29.29
CA VAL A 7 -3.46 7.81 -28.57
C VAL A 7 -2.50 8.83 -27.96
N ALA A 8 -1.21 8.46 -27.85
CA ALA A 8 -0.12 9.29 -27.36
C ALA A 8 1.19 8.74 -27.98
N PHE A 9 2.24 9.55 -28.01
CA PHE A 9 3.60 9.09 -28.30
C PHE A 9 4.65 9.92 -27.57
N LEU A 10 5.81 9.31 -27.37
CA LEU A 10 7.06 9.95 -26.96
C LEU A 10 8.15 9.35 -27.86
N ILE A 11 8.86 10.19 -28.60
CA ILE A 11 10.04 9.78 -29.36
C ILE A 11 11.20 9.69 -28.35
N LYS A 12 11.96 8.59 -28.36
CA LYS A 12 13.15 8.45 -27.53
C LYS A 12 14.35 9.02 -28.29
N THR A 13 14.89 10.10 -27.78
CA THR A 13 16.12 10.76 -28.24
C THR A 13 17.34 10.22 -27.50
N ASP A 14 18.52 10.30 -28.14
CA ASP A 14 19.80 9.89 -27.55
C ASP A 14 20.44 11.01 -26.69
N SER A 15 19.77 12.14 -26.54
CA SER A 15 20.19 13.29 -25.74
C SER A 15 19.98 13.03 -24.23
N ASN A 16 20.96 13.43 -23.40
CA ASN A 16 20.94 13.20 -21.94
C ASN A 16 20.01 14.18 -21.17
N THR A 17 18.96 14.68 -21.80
CA THR A 17 18.22 15.87 -21.36
C THR A 17 17.00 15.50 -20.50
N PRO A 18 16.97 15.83 -19.19
CA PRO A 18 15.86 15.43 -18.34
C PRO A 18 14.58 16.20 -18.64
N MET A 19 13.47 15.48 -18.82
CA MET A 19 12.15 16.02 -18.48
C MET A 19 12.02 16.12 -16.96
N ASP A 20 11.33 17.16 -16.48
CA ASP A 20 10.97 17.24 -15.06
C ASP A 20 9.74 16.35 -14.81
N ASN A 21 10.04 15.12 -14.40
CA ASN A 21 9.08 14.06 -14.10
C ASN A 21 8.45 14.20 -12.69
N SER A 22 8.72 15.29 -11.94
CA SER A 22 8.27 15.45 -10.55
C SER A 22 6.75 15.40 -10.36
N ASN A 23 5.98 15.59 -11.43
CA ASN A 23 4.56 15.28 -11.48
C ASN A 23 4.25 14.42 -12.72
N PRO A 24 4.03 13.10 -12.60
CA PRO A 24 3.71 12.25 -13.75
C PRO A 24 2.35 12.58 -14.41
N LEU A 25 1.46 13.32 -13.73
CA LEU A 25 0.21 13.85 -14.30
C LEU A 25 0.43 15.17 -15.05
N SER A 26 1.61 15.77 -14.99
CA SER A 26 2.00 17.00 -15.70
C SER A 26 3.52 17.14 -15.74
N PRO A 27 4.23 16.30 -16.52
CA PRO A 27 5.66 16.43 -16.71
C PRO A 27 5.97 17.81 -17.29
N LYS A 28 6.97 18.49 -16.75
CA LYS A 28 7.36 19.83 -17.19
C LYS A 28 8.54 19.74 -18.19
N PRO A 29 8.43 20.35 -19.38
CA PRO A 29 9.57 20.52 -20.26
C PRO A 29 10.53 21.59 -19.70
N SER A 30 11.82 21.45 -19.98
CA SER A 30 12.88 22.37 -19.56
C SER A 30 13.40 23.22 -20.73
N SER A 31 13.73 24.49 -20.46
CA SER A 31 13.97 25.54 -21.47
C SER A 31 15.06 25.22 -22.48
N VAL A 32 16.14 24.62 -21.98
CA VAL A 32 17.40 24.46 -22.72
C VAL A 32 17.22 23.48 -23.89
N ASN A 33 16.17 22.66 -23.83
CA ASN A 33 15.99 21.52 -24.72
C ASN A 33 15.22 21.93 -25.99
N GLU A 34 14.31 22.91 -25.95
CA GLU A 34 13.37 23.19 -27.06
C GLU A 34 13.97 23.99 -28.24
N GLY A 35 15.30 24.15 -28.32
CA GLY A 35 15.97 24.76 -29.48
C GLY A 35 15.57 26.23 -29.79
N ASN A 36 15.11 26.99 -28.80
CA ASN A 36 14.57 28.36 -28.96
C ASN A 36 13.39 28.47 -29.96
N MET A 37 12.56 27.43 -30.09
CA MET A 37 11.37 27.48 -30.95
C MET A 37 10.40 28.61 -30.54
N THR A 38 9.97 29.38 -31.54
CA THR A 38 8.85 30.31 -31.39
C THR A 38 7.52 29.56 -31.22
N LEU A 39 6.55 30.20 -30.56
CA LEU A 39 5.20 29.65 -30.40
C LEU A 39 4.57 29.24 -31.75
N THR A 40 4.78 30.04 -32.80
CA THR A 40 4.30 29.75 -34.16
C THR A 40 4.88 28.45 -34.70
N GLN A 41 6.20 28.23 -34.60
CA GLN A 41 6.85 27.00 -35.09
C GLN A 41 6.32 25.76 -34.35
N LYS A 42 6.13 25.85 -33.03
CA LYS A 42 5.52 24.77 -32.23
C LYS A 42 4.11 24.45 -32.73
N VAL A 43 3.28 25.47 -32.95
CA VAL A 43 1.88 25.32 -33.41
C VAL A 43 1.82 24.72 -34.82
N GLU A 44 2.75 25.08 -35.70
CA GLU A 44 2.86 24.50 -37.06
C GLU A 44 3.20 23.01 -37.01
N GLN A 45 4.17 22.60 -36.17
CA GLN A 45 4.53 21.19 -36.01
C GLN A 45 3.44 20.34 -35.30
N ALA A 46 2.71 20.91 -34.34
CA ALA A 46 1.63 20.20 -33.63
C ALA A 46 0.37 19.98 -34.50
N ARG A 47 0.07 20.89 -35.43
CA ARG A 47 -1.13 20.84 -36.30
C ARG A 47 -1.34 19.51 -37.06
N PRO A 48 -0.35 18.92 -37.77
CA PRO A 48 -0.54 17.63 -38.45
C PRO A 48 -0.81 16.48 -37.47
N VAL A 49 -0.21 16.51 -36.27
CA VAL A 49 -0.44 15.50 -35.24
C VAL A 49 -1.85 15.59 -34.68
N LEU A 50 -2.34 16.79 -34.33
CA LEU A 50 -3.72 17.01 -33.88
C LEU A 50 -4.73 16.41 -34.87
N LYS A 51 -4.57 16.73 -36.16
CA LYS A 51 -5.45 16.21 -37.23
C LYS A 51 -5.37 14.69 -37.37
N THR A 52 -4.19 14.11 -37.23
CA THR A 52 -3.97 12.64 -37.31
C THR A 52 -4.59 11.92 -36.11
N MET A 53 -4.56 12.54 -34.93
CA MET A 53 -5.15 12.05 -33.69
C MET A 53 -6.67 12.31 -33.60
N GLY A 54 -7.26 12.96 -34.61
CA GLY A 54 -8.71 13.17 -34.72
C GLY A 54 -9.23 14.45 -34.05
N TYR A 55 -8.35 15.38 -33.65
CA TYR A 55 -8.72 16.68 -33.10
C TYR A 55 -8.80 17.74 -34.20
N ASP A 56 -9.84 18.58 -34.18
CA ASP A 56 -9.96 19.75 -35.04
C ASP A 56 -9.25 20.94 -34.39
N PRO A 57 -8.19 21.53 -34.98
CA PRO A 57 -7.52 22.70 -34.43
C PRO A 57 -8.42 23.92 -34.23
N ALA A 58 -9.57 24.01 -34.90
CA ALA A 58 -10.53 25.10 -34.70
C ALA A 58 -11.35 24.97 -33.39
N SER A 59 -11.54 23.74 -32.87
CA SER A 59 -12.24 23.50 -31.60
C SER A 59 -11.33 23.63 -30.38
N LEU A 60 -10.04 23.94 -30.58
CA LEU A 60 -9.05 24.04 -29.52
C LEU A 60 -8.79 25.49 -29.08
N GLU A 61 -8.43 25.62 -27.81
CA GLU A 61 -7.93 26.84 -27.20
C GLU A 61 -6.50 26.60 -26.69
N LEU A 62 -5.57 27.45 -27.12
CA LEU A 62 -4.18 27.37 -26.72
C LEU A 62 -4.02 28.02 -25.34
N GLN A 63 -3.55 27.25 -24.36
CA GLN A 63 -3.31 27.72 -22.98
C GLN A 63 -1.87 28.21 -22.78
N THR A 64 -0.94 27.86 -23.68
CA THR A 64 0.47 28.27 -23.59
C THR A 64 0.70 29.66 -24.20
N ASP A 65 1.01 30.64 -23.34
CA ASP A 65 1.51 31.96 -23.76
C ASP A 65 3.04 32.02 -23.65
N GLY A 66 3.73 31.67 -24.73
CA GLY A 66 5.20 31.79 -24.85
C GLY A 66 6.07 30.85 -23.99
N GLY A 67 5.46 29.97 -23.19
CA GLY A 67 6.16 29.01 -22.32
C GLY A 67 6.67 27.74 -23.03
N TYR A 68 7.12 26.77 -22.23
CA TYR A 68 7.59 25.46 -22.72
C TYR A 68 6.44 24.56 -23.15
N GLY A 69 6.71 23.70 -24.14
CA GLY A 69 5.73 22.83 -24.77
C GLY A 69 4.64 23.58 -25.55
N LEU A 70 3.54 22.89 -25.79
CA LEU A 70 2.21 23.45 -26.03
C LEU A 70 1.18 22.70 -25.18
N ASP A 71 0.17 23.41 -24.73
CA ASP A 71 -1.00 22.86 -24.05
C ASP A 71 -2.26 23.43 -24.71
N TYR A 72 -3.13 22.56 -25.23
CA TYR A 72 -4.44 22.94 -25.74
C TYR A 72 -5.56 22.30 -24.91
N THR A 73 -6.58 23.10 -24.59
CA THR A 73 -7.88 22.58 -24.15
C THR A 73 -8.87 22.56 -25.32
N LEU A 74 -9.98 21.85 -25.16
CA LEU A 74 -11.13 21.98 -26.07
C LEU A 74 -11.98 23.17 -25.60
N ARG A 75 -12.38 24.04 -26.53
CA ARG A 75 -13.31 25.16 -26.28
C ARG A 75 -14.67 24.64 -25.83
N ASP A 76 -15.17 23.64 -26.56
CA ASP A 76 -16.45 22.99 -26.34
C ASP A 76 -16.22 21.51 -25.98
N GLY A 77 -16.69 21.10 -24.80
CA GLY A 77 -16.53 19.73 -24.31
C GLY A 77 -15.15 19.45 -23.71
N GLY A 78 -14.67 18.22 -23.86
CA GLY A 78 -13.40 17.77 -23.28
C GLY A 78 -13.37 17.68 -21.75
N LYS A 79 -14.50 17.78 -21.06
CA LYS A 79 -14.58 17.63 -19.59
C LYS A 79 -15.05 16.23 -19.19
N LEU A 80 -14.45 15.70 -18.13
CA LEU A 80 -14.92 14.50 -17.42
C LEU A 80 -15.17 14.87 -15.95
N GLY A 81 -16.42 15.19 -15.63
CA GLY A 81 -16.76 15.89 -14.39
C GLY A 81 -16.13 17.29 -14.39
N GLU A 82 -15.38 17.62 -13.34
CA GLU A 82 -14.61 18.88 -13.26
C GLU A 82 -13.21 18.79 -13.89
N ALA A 83 -12.74 17.59 -14.26
CA ALA A 83 -11.44 17.42 -14.91
C ALA A 83 -11.50 17.87 -16.38
N GLN A 84 -10.51 18.64 -16.82
CA GLN A 84 -10.39 19.17 -18.18
C GLN A 84 -9.40 18.31 -18.98
N LEU A 85 -9.73 18.02 -20.25
CA LEU A 85 -8.80 17.41 -21.19
C LEU A 85 -7.85 18.48 -21.72
N HIS A 86 -6.56 18.23 -21.52
CA HIS A 86 -5.41 18.94 -22.05
C HIS A 86 -4.71 18.10 -23.11
N LEU A 87 -4.27 18.71 -24.19
CA LEU A 87 -3.51 18.09 -25.28
C LEU A 87 -2.09 18.66 -25.23
N LYS A 88 -1.19 17.95 -24.57
CA LYS A 88 0.16 18.41 -24.28
C LYS A 88 1.14 17.94 -25.34
N PHE A 89 2.01 18.85 -25.76
CA PHE A 89 3.11 18.61 -26.69
C PHE A 89 4.41 19.06 -26.04
N THR A 90 5.49 18.30 -26.23
CA THR A 90 6.84 18.69 -25.83
C THR A 90 7.76 18.71 -27.04
N PHE A 91 8.78 19.56 -27.01
CA PHE A 91 9.73 19.74 -28.11
C PHE A 91 11.16 19.50 -27.60
N GLU A 92 12.06 19.12 -28.51
CA GLU A 92 13.48 18.98 -28.24
C GLU A 92 14.27 19.28 -29.53
N GLU A 93 15.38 20.01 -29.41
CA GLU A 93 16.29 20.45 -30.48
C GLU A 93 15.62 21.14 -31.69
N GLY A 94 14.41 21.66 -31.51
CA GLY A 94 13.62 22.30 -32.57
C GLY A 94 12.56 21.40 -33.23
N GLU A 95 12.44 20.15 -32.79
CA GLU A 95 11.50 19.15 -33.30
C GLU A 95 10.47 18.72 -32.25
N LEU A 96 9.36 18.15 -32.72
CA LEU A 96 8.29 17.64 -31.88
C LEU A 96 8.67 16.28 -31.26
N LEU A 97 8.82 16.26 -29.93
CA LEU A 97 9.26 15.09 -29.17
C LEU A 97 8.10 14.20 -28.71
N SER A 98 6.98 14.79 -28.26
CA SER A 98 5.85 14.02 -27.71
C SER A 98 4.48 14.64 -27.93
N PHE A 99 3.45 13.81 -27.89
CA PHE A 99 2.04 14.20 -27.82
C PHE A 99 1.32 13.33 -26.78
N GLN A 100 0.66 13.95 -25.80
CA GLN A 100 -0.04 13.27 -24.72
C GLN A 100 -1.38 13.97 -24.38
N PRO A 101 -2.54 13.31 -24.58
CA PRO A 101 -3.81 13.75 -24.01
C PRO A 101 -3.87 13.40 -22.52
N VAL A 102 -4.10 14.40 -21.68
CA VAL A 102 -4.08 14.30 -20.21
C VAL A 102 -5.35 14.91 -19.63
N LEU A 103 -6.05 14.20 -18.75
CA LEU A 103 -7.14 14.76 -17.95
C LEU A 103 -6.55 15.41 -16.69
N THR A 104 -6.55 16.75 -16.64
CA THR A 104 -6.09 17.52 -15.48
C THR A 104 -7.28 17.77 -14.53
N PRO A 105 -7.22 17.30 -13.26
CA PRO A 105 -8.25 17.60 -12.27
C PRO A 105 -8.19 19.07 -11.83
N PRO A 106 -9.28 19.61 -11.24
CA PRO A 106 -9.29 21.00 -10.75
C PRO A 106 -8.24 21.22 -9.66
N ALA A 107 -7.67 22.43 -9.59
CA ALA A 107 -6.59 22.76 -8.66
C ALA A 107 -6.94 22.53 -7.18
N SER A 108 -8.22 22.64 -6.82
CA SER A 108 -8.75 22.30 -5.49
C SER A 108 -8.53 20.82 -5.13
N TYR A 109 -8.73 19.91 -6.09
CA TYR A 109 -8.47 18.48 -5.92
C TYR A 109 -6.97 18.19 -5.79
N THR A 110 -6.13 18.77 -6.65
CA THR A 110 -4.67 18.61 -6.57
C THR A 110 -4.12 19.08 -5.22
N GLN A 111 -4.52 20.27 -4.75
CA GLN A 111 -4.14 20.78 -3.43
C GLN A 111 -4.68 19.93 -2.26
N TYR A 112 -5.84 19.29 -2.42
CA TYR A 112 -6.35 18.33 -1.44
C TYR A 112 -5.46 17.09 -1.38
N ILE A 113 -5.15 16.48 -2.54
CA ILE A 113 -4.29 15.30 -2.62
C ILE A 113 -2.88 15.61 -2.10
N GLU A 114 -2.26 16.74 -2.44
CA GLU A 114 -0.95 17.16 -1.91
C GLU A 114 -0.93 17.22 -0.37
N LYS A 115 -1.98 17.78 0.25
CA LYS A 115 -2.14 17.81 1.71
C LYS A 115 -2.31 16.41 2.30
N GLN A 116 -3.10 15.55 1.65
CA GLN A 116 -3.28 14.16 2.06
C GLN A 116 -1.96 13.36 1.96
N THR A 117 -1.26 13.43 0.83
CA THR A 117 0.05 12.80 0.60
C THR A 117 1.11 13.28 1.60
N THR A 118 1.13 14.58 1.92
CA THR A 118 2.01 15.14 2.97
C THR A 118 1.72 14.51 4.33
N LEU A 119 0.43 14.40 4.71
CA LEU A 119 0.02 13.71 5.93
C LEU A 119 0.38 12.21 5.90
N ALA A 120 0.22 11.55 4.76
CA ALA A 120 0.57 10.15 4.57
C ALA A 120 2.06 9.88 4.83
N TYR A 121 2.96 10.72 4.31
CA TYR A 121 4.39 10.63 4.62
C TYR A 121 4.68 10.79 6.11
N TRP A 122 4.07 11.77 6.79
CA TRP A 122 4.26 11.97 8.23
C TRP A 122 3.76 10.80 9.08
N LEU A 123 2.60 10.23 8.75
CA LEU A 123 2.04 9.09 9.47
C LEU A 123 2.86 7.81 9.23
N THR A 124 3.31 7.56 7.98
CA THR A 124 4.19 6.43 7.67
C THR A 124 5.56 6.58 8.32
N PHE A 125 6.12 7.78 8.35
CA PHE A 125 7.34 8.07 9.13
C PHE A 125 7.11 7.81 10.63
N ALA A 126 5.98 8.22 11.20
CA ALA A 126 5.68 7.93 12.60
C ALA A 126 5.58 6.41 12.88
N GLY A 127 4.86 5.66 12.04
CA GLY A 127 4.70 4.21 12.17
C GLY A 127 5.98 3.43 11.92
N TYR A 128 6.43 3.40 10.66
CA TYR A 128 7.57 2.60 10.19
C TYR A 128 8.94 3.25 10.44
N GLY A 129 9.05 4.57 10.33
CA GLY A 129 10.31 5.27 10.59
C GLY A 129 10.67 5.33 12.08
N LEU A 130 9.77 5.85 12.91
CA LEU A 130 10.03 6.18 14.31
C LEU A 130 9.64 5.04 15.28
N PHE A 131 8.35 4.72 15.39
CA PHE A 131 7.89 3.78 16.44
C PHE A 131 8.37 2.35 16.19
N THR A 132 8.49 1.92 14.94
CA THR A 132 9.04 0.60 14.58
C THR A 132 10.54 0.52 14.88
N LEU A 133 11.31 1.59 14.62
CA LEU A 133 12.72 1.68 15.05
C LEU A 133 12.85 1.64 16.58
N VAL A 134 11.98 2.35 17.32
CA VAL A 134 11.94 2.29 18.79
C VAL A 134 11.65 0.87 19.28
N LEU A 135 10.70 0.16 18.66
CA LEU A 135 10.44 -1.26 18.96
C LEU A 135 11.68 -2.12 18.66
N GLY A 136 12.36 -1.91 17.53
CA GLY A 136 13.59 -2.62 17.17
C GLY A 136 14.74 -2.41 18.17
N VAL A 137 14.97 -1.18 18.60
CA VAL A 137 15.98 -0.85 19.64
C VAL A 137 15.62 -1.51 20.97
N LEU A 138 14.35 -1.42 21.39
CA LEU A 138 13.87 -2.11 22.59
C LEU A 138 13.99 -3.64 22.45
N ALA A 139 13.85 -4.20 21.26
CA ALA A 139 14.01 -5.63 21.02
C ALA A 139 15.45 -6.11 21.26
N ILE A 140 16.48 -5.32 20.89
CA ILE A 140 17.88 -5.62 21.21
C ILE A 140 18.08 -5.68 22.74
N VAL A 141 17.52 -4.71 23.47
CA VAL A 141 17.57 -4.64 24.93
C VAL A 141 16.85 -5.85 25.55
N PHE A 142 15.63 -6.16 25.12
CA PHE A 142 14.85 -7.26 25.68
C PHE A 142 15.39 -8.65 25.31
N ALA A 143 15.95 -8.85 24.11
CA ALA A 143 16.67 -10.06 23.75
C ALA A 143 17.85 -10.32 24.72
N SER A 144 18.59 -9.27 25.07
CA SER A 144 19.69 -9.33 26.05
C SER A 144 19.19 -9.62 27.46
N LEU A 145 18.18 -8.89 27.95
CA LEU A 145 17.58 -9.07 29.28
C LEU A 145 16.84 -10.41 29.45
N LYS A 146 16.34 -10.99 28.35
CA LYS A 146 15.59 -12.27 28.35
C LYS A 146 16.40 -13.44 27.83
N ARG A 147 17.72 -13.30 27.67
CA ARG A 147 18.65 -14.37 27.22
C ARG A 147 18.54 -15.72 27.96
N LYS A 148 18.03 -15.72 29.20
CA LYS A 148 17.77 -16.94 30.00
C LYS A 148 16.49 -17.70 29.59
N HIS A 149 15.55 -17.05 28.92
CA HIS A 149 14.24 -17.60 28.53
C HIS A 149 14.10 -17.81 27.01
N THR A 150 15.07 -17.37 26.22
CA THR A 150 15.11 -17.48 24.75
C THR A 150 16.42 -18.14 24.29
N SER A 151 16.64 -18.22 22.98
CA SER A 151 17.93 -18.61 22.40
C SER A 151 18.24 -17.76 21.18
N PHE A 152 19.47 -17.24 21.09
CA PHE A 152 19.97 -16.51 19.92
C PHE A 152 20.13 -17.38 18.65
N LYS A 153 19.87 -18.70 18.74
CA LYS A 153 19.72 -19.56 17.55
C LYS A 153 18.31 -19.48 16.94
N ARG A 154 17.37 -18.77 17.58
CA ARG A 154 16.04 -18.45 17.04
C ARG A 154 16.12 -17.23 16.13
N GLY A 155 15.09 -17.00 15.33
CA GLY A 155 15.01 -15.83 14.45
C GLY A 155 15.82 -15.98 13.16
N ILE A 156 17.09 -16.44 13.24
CA ILE A 156 18.06 -16.49 12.12
C ILE A 156 17.41 -16.89 10.78
N VAL A 157 16.75 -18.05 10.70
CA VAL A 157 16.16 -18.54 9.44
C VAL A 157 15.06 -17.61 8.92
N LEU A 158 14.17 -17.12 9.79
CA LEU A 158 13.08 -16.23 9.39
C LEU A 158 13.59 -14.84 8.98
N SER A 159 14.59 -14.30 9.70
CA SER A 159 15.24 -13.04 9.35
C SER A 159 16.06 -13.12 8.08
N LEU A 160 16.68 -14.27 7.78
CA LEU A 160 17.34 -14.51 6.49
C LEU A 160 16.35 -14.62 5.34
N ILE A 161 15.20 -15.29 5.54
CA ILE A 161 14.11 -15.33 4.54
C ILE A 161 13.58 -13.92 4.28
N TYR A 162 13.25 -13.17 5.33
CA TYR A 162 12.84 -11.77 5.26
C TYR A 162 13.85 -10.93 4.47
N CYS A 163 15.15 -11.01 4.83
CA CYS A 163 16.22 -10.28 4.17
C CYS A 163 16.30 -10.64 2.68
N ALA A 164 16.38 -11.93 2.35
CA ALA A 164 16.48 -12.41 0.97
C ALA A 164 15.30 -11.95 0.12
N VAL A 165 14.06 -12.10 0.60
CA VAL A 165 12.86 -11.65 -0.12
C VAL A 165 12.84 -10.13 -0.26
N SER A 166 13.22 -9.37 0.78
CA SER A 166 13.26 -7.90 0.71
C SER A 166 14.30 -7.38 -0.30
N VAL A 167 15.47 -8.03 -0.40
CA VAL A 167 16.50 -7.72 -1.41
C VAL A 167 16.01 -8.07 -2.81
N ILE A 168 15.45 -9.28 -2.98
CA ILE A 168 14.87 -9.71 -4.26
C ILE A 168 13.78 -8.72 -4.72
N SER A 169 12.90 -8.26 -3.82
CA SER A 169 11.84 -7.33 -4.19
C SER A 169 12.35 -5.96 -4.62
N VAL A 170 13.36 -5.40 -3.94
CA VAL A 170 13.95 -4.10 -4.33
C VAL A 170 14.58 -4.21 -5.71
N VAL A 171 15.31 -5.29 -6.00
CA VAL A 171 15.86 -5.54 -7.34
C VAL A 171 14.74 -5.78 -8.37
N ASN A 172 13.64 -6.45 -7.99
CA ASN A 172 12.50 -6.69 -8.86
C ASN A 172 11.76 -5.41 -9.27
N MET A 173 11.84 -4.35 -8.46
CA MET A 173 11.28 -3.02 -8.74
C MET A 173 12.19 -2.13 -9.61
N TRP A 174 13.24 -2.68 -10.23
CA TRP A 174 14.11 -1.90 -11.11
C TRP A 174 13.36 -1.11 -12.21
N PRO A 175 12.38 -1.69 -12.96
CA PRO A 175 11.65 -0.94 -13.98
C PRO A 175 10.82 0.21 -13.41
N TYR A 176 10.26 0.04 -12.21
CA TYR A 176 9.58 1.11 -11.47
C TYR A 176 10.53 2.27 -11.14
N PHE A 177 11.74 1.99 -10.66
CA PHE A 177 12.73 3.04 -10.37
C PHE A 177 13.23 3.73 -11.64
N GLU A 178 13.49 2.98 -12.71
CA GLU A 178 13.89 3.51 -14.01
C GLU A 178 12.81 4.42 -14.61
N ALA A 179 11.53 4.06 -14.49
CA ALA A 179 10.40 4.89 -14.88
C ALA A 179 10.23 6.14 -13.99
N SER A 180 10.52 6.03 -12.69
CA SER A 180 10.38 7.11 -11.72
C SER A 180 11.47 8.18 -11.83
N PHE A 181 12.72 7.77 -12.05
CA PHE A 181 13.90 8.64 -11.97
C PHE A 181 14.63 8.83 -13.32
N GLY A 182 14.32 8.03 -14.34
CA GLY A 182 14.99 8.03 -15.63
C GLY A 182 16.23 7.14 -15.68
N SER A 183 16.56 6.66 -16.89
CA SER A 183 17.64 5.69 -17.12
C SER A 183 19.03 6.31 -17.36
N GLN A 184 19.13 7.64 -17.54
CA GLN A 184 20.36 8.33 -17.96
C GLN A 184 21.07 9.00 -16.77
N ASP A 185 22.40 9.15 -16.86
CA ASP A 185 23.31 9.88 -15.95
C ASP A 185 22.80 10.09 -14.51
N TYR A 186 22.12 11.21 -14.26
CA TYR A 186 21.63 11.60 -12.94
C TYR A 186 20.49 10.70 -12.43
N GLY A 187 19.56 10.28 -13.31
CA GLY A 187 18.49 9.35 -12.97
C GLY A 187 19.00 7.96 -12.61
N MET A 188 20.02 7.49 -13.34
CA MET A 188 20.74 6.25 -13.01
C MET A 188 21.48 6.38 -11.67
N PHE A 189 22.18 7.49 -11.42
CA PHE A 189 22.82 7.76 -10.13
C PHE A 189 21.82 7.78 -8.96
N MET A 190 20.69 8.48 -9.11
CA MET A 190 19.65 8.57 -8.09
C MET A 190 18.99 7.20 -7.83
N THR A 191 18.75 6.42 -8.89
CA THR A 191 18.26 5.04 -8.79
C THR A 191 19.24 4.18 -8.00
N LEU A 192 20.53 4.17 -8.37
CA LEU A 192 21.57 3.40 -7.66
C LEU A 192 21.73 3.83 -6.20
N PHE A 193 21.67 5.14 -5.92
CA PHE A 193 21.75 5.69 -4.56
C PHE A 193 20.56 5.25 -3.71
N LEU A 194 19.33 5.41 -4.20
CA LEU A 194 18.11 5.06 -3.46
C LEU A 194 17.96 3.54 -3.28
N VAL A 195 18.28 2.75 -4.31
CA VAL A 195 18.33 1.28 -4.21
C VAL A 195 19.40 0.85 -3.19
N GLY A 196 20.60 1.43 -3.26
CA GLY A 196 21.68 1.14 -2.30
C GLY A 196 21.28 1.46 -0.84
N LEU A 197 20.66 2.62 -0.62
CA LEU A 197 20.11 3.02 0.67
C LEU A 197 19.01 2.05 1.15
N GLN A 198 18.06 1.69 0.29
CA GLN A 198 16.98 0.76 0.62
C GLN A 198 17.50 -0.63 0.96
N LEU A 199 18.54 -1.12 0.27
CA LEU A 199 19.18 -2.41 0.58
C LEU A 199 19.84 -2.39 1.97
N ILE A 200 20.53 -1.30 2.33
CA ILE A 200 21.11 -1.12 3.68
C ILE A 200 20.00 -1.10 4.74
N LEU A 201 18.91 -0.36 4.50
CA LEU A 201 17.75 -0.30 5.40
C LEU A 201 17.07 -1.65 5.55
N ASN A 202 16.93 -2.44 4.47
CA ASN A 202 16.36 -3.78 4.51
C ASN A 202 17.21 -4.74 5.38
N VAL A 203 18.54 -4.69 5.26
CA VAL A 203 19.46 -5.46 6.11
C VAL A 203 19.34 -5.03 7.58
N LEU A 204 19.25 -3.72 7.85
CA LEU A 204 19.01 -3.20 9.20
C LEU A 204 17.68 -3.71 9.77
N MET A 205 16.59 -3.66 8.99
CA MET A 205 15.28 -4.17 9.42
C MET A 205 15.30 -5.68 9.64
N ALA A 206 16.03 -6.46 8.84
CA ALA A 206 16.22 -7.89 9.08
C ALA A 206 16.93 -8.19 10.42
N VAL A 207 17.89 -7.35 10.81
CA VAL A 207 18.58 -7.42 12.11
C VAL A 207 17.64 -7.03 13.26
N LEU A 208 16.88 -5.94 13.13
CA LEU A 208 15.89 -5.52 14.14
C LEU A 208 14.77 -6.57 14.31
N LEU A 209 14.33 -7.19 13.21
CA LEU A 209 13.41 -8.33 13.21
C LEU A 209 14.02 -9.54 13.94
N TYR A 210 15.28 -9.88 13.69
CA TYR A 210 15.97 -10.97 14.39
C TYR A 210 15.93 -10.77 15.92
N PHE A 211 16.27 -9.56 16.39
CA PHE A 211 16.18 -9.25 17.82
C PHE A 211 14.73 -9.23 18.33
N SER A 212 13.76 -8.82 17.52
CA SER A 212 12.32 -8.89 17.85
C SER A 212 11.87 -10.34 18.05
N LEU A 213 12.25 -11.25 17.16
CA LEU A 213 11.95 -12.68 17.27
C LEU A 213 12.61 -13.32 18.52
N VAL A 214 13.85 -12.95 18.85
CA VAL A 214 14.57 -13.46 20.02
C VAL A 214 14.00 -12.89 21.33
N GLY A 215 13.80 -11.57 21.40
CA GLY A 215 13.27 -10.86 22.57
C GLY A 215 11.81 -11.20 22.85
N GLY A 216 10.99 -11.30 21.80
CA GLY A 216 9.59 -11.72 21.88
C GLY A 216 9.43 -13.13 22.46
N ASP A 217 10.14 -14.13 21.92
CA ASP A 217 10.11 -15.50 22.49
C ASP A 217 10.50 -15.50 23.98
N GLY A 218 11.53 -14.73 24.35
CA GLY A 218 11.97 -14.61 25.74
C GLY A 218 10.93 -13.96 26.65
N LEU A 219 10.20 -12.95 26.17
CA LEU A 219 9.12 -12.26 26.90
C LEU A 219 7.90 -13.17 27.13
N TRP A 220 7.54 -14.02 26.18
CA TRP A 220 6.42 -14.96 26.36
C TRP A 220 6.82 -16.16 27.23
N ARG A 221 8.03 -16.71 27.03
CA ARG A 221 8.56 -17.83 27.83
C ARG A 221 8.88 -17.47 29.28
N GLU A 222 9.27 -16.23 29.57
CA GLU A 222 9.36 -15.69 30.96
C GLU A 222 8.03 -15.86 31.72
N ARG A 223 6.90 -15.81 31.02
CA ARG A 223 5.54 -15.92 31.57
C ARG A 223 4.96 -17.35 31.46
N GLY A 224 5.79 -18.34 31.15
CA GLY A 224 5.35 -19.72 30.95
C GLY A 224 4.52 -19.96 29.68
N MET A 225 4.48 -19.04 28.71
CA MET A 225 3.71 -19.22 27.47
C MET A 225 4.65 -19.55 26.29
N ASN A 226 4.44 -20.69 25.64
CA ASN A 226 5.13 -21.05 24.41
C ASN A 226 4.35 -20.58 23.16
N MET A 227 4.41 -19.29 22.86
CA MET A 227 3.74 -18.70 21.68
C MET A 227 4.37 -19.11 20.34
N TRP A 228 5.64 -19.54 20.37
CA TRP A 228 6.39 -19.99 19.20
C TRP A 228 7.13 -21.30 19.50
N PRO A 229 6.48 -22.46 19.28
CA PRO A 229 7.12 -23.76 19.37
C PRO A 229 8.24 -23.96 18.35
N ARG A 230 9.09 -24.98 18.56
CA ARG A 230 10.21 -25.32 17.66
C ARG A 230 10.06 -26.70 17.03
N SER A 231 10.66 -26.92 15.87
CA SER A 231 10.65 -28.21 15.13
C SER A 231 11.14 -29.44 15.91
N LYS A 232 11.87 -29.24 17.01
CA LYS A 232 12.31 -30.33 17.90
C LYS A 232 11.31 -30.67 19.02
N GLU A 233 10.33 -29.82 19.28
CA GLU A 233 9.30 -29.96 20.34
C GLU A 233 8.18 -30.93 19.86
N LYS A 234 7.51 -31.61 20.80
CA LYS A 234 6.52 -32.65 20.47
C LYS A 234 5.30 -32.07 19.77
N GLY A 235 4.75 -32.80 18.78
CA GLY A 235 3.58 -32.40 17.99
C GLY A 235 3.74 -31.19 17.07
N TYR A 236 4.94 -30.60 16.95
CA TYR A 236 5.20 -29.40 16.14
C TYR A 236 4.63 -29.48 14.71
N GLY A 237 4.83 -30.59 14.00
CA GLY A 237 4.33 -30.75 12.63
C GLY A 237 2.80 -30.68 12.53
N LYS A 238 2.08 -31.30 13.48
CA LYS A 238 0.61 -31.24 13.54
C LYS A 238 0.14 -29.81 13.83
N TYR A 239 0.83 -29.12 14.75
CA TYR A 239 0.57 -27.71 15.03
C TYR A 239 0.78 -26.82 13.80
N VAL A 240 1.87 -26.98 13.05
CA VAL A 240 2.13 -26.21 11.82
C VAL A 240 1.04 -26.43 10.76
N LEU A 241 0.62 -27.68 10.54
CA LEU A 241 -0.50 -27.96 9.61
C LEU A 241 -1.80 -27.29 10.06
N HIS A 242 -2.14 -27.38 11.34
CA HIS A 242 -3.34 -26.74 11.86
C HIS A 242 -3.23 -25.21 11.82
N SER A 243 -2.05 -24.64 12.11
CA SER A 243 -1.78 -23.21 11.95
C SER A 243 -2.00 -22.73 10.52
N ALA A 244 -1.64 -23.52 9.50
CA ALA A 244 -1.90 -23.20 8.11
C ALA A 244 -3.39 -23.33 7.74
N ALA A 245 -4.08 -24.36 8.25
CA ALA A 245 -5.54 -24.48 8.06
C ALA A 245 -6.31 -23.31 8.67
N LEU A 246 -5.94 -22.89 9.89
CA LEU A 246 -6.44 -21.65 10.50
C LEU A 246 -6.01 -20.42 9.73
N GLY A 247 -4.79 -20.40 9.18
CA GLY A 247 -4.31 -19.33 8.32
C GLY A 247 -5.26 -19.07 7.16
N TYR A 248 -5.66 -20.11 6.43
CA TYR A 248 -6.60 -19.97 5.31
C TYR A 248 -7.98 -19.51 5.77
N LEU A 249 -8.49 -20.08 6.87
CA LEU A 249 -9.77 -19.68 7.46
C LEU A 249 -9.76 -18.19 7.84
N PHE A 250 -8.73 -17.74 8.56
CA PHE A 250 -8.60 -16.35 8.97
C PHE A 250 -8.29 -15.42 7.80
N ALA A 251 -7.53 -15.82 6.78
CA ALA A 251 -7.33 -15.03 5.58
C ALA A 251 -8.66 -14.75 4.87
N ILE A 252 -9.54 -15.75 4.71
CA ILE A 252 -10.89 -15.55 4.13
C ILE A 252 -11.74 -14.62 5.00
N ILE A 253 -11.70 -14.77 6.33
CA ILE A 253 -12.40 -13.87 7.26
C ILE A 253 -11.87 -12.43 7.16
N LEU A 254 -10.55 -12.25 7.13
CA LEU A 254 -9.89 -10.94 7.04
C LEU A 254 -10.21 -10.24 5.71
N LEU A 255 -10.18 -10.97 4.59
CA LEU A 255 -10.61 -10.47 3.29
C LEU A 255 -12.08 -10.02 3.33
N GLY A 256 -12.98 -10.84 3.87
CA GLY A 256 -14.39 -10.49 4.02
C GLY A 256 -14.63 -9.27 4.90
N VAL A 257 -13.93 -9.19 6.05
CA VAL A 257 -13.98 -8.02 6.95
C VAL A 257 -13.46 -6.77 6.25
N GLN A 258 -12.34 -6.86 5.52
CA GLN A 258 -11.78 -5.73 4.78
C GLN A 258 -12.72 -5.26 3.66
N SER A 259 -13.34 -6.18 2.91
CA SER A 259 -14.37 -5.82 1.93
C SER A 259 -15.56 -5.11 2.56
N ILE A 260 -16.04 -5.57 3.73
CA ILE A 260 -17.13 -4.91 4.46
C ILE A 260 -16.70 -3.51 4.94
N ILE A 261 -15.47 -3.37 5.46
CA ILE A 261 -14.95 -2.07 5.89
C ILE A 261 -14.90 -1.11 4.70
N TYR A 262 -14.35 -1.50 3.54
CA TYR A 262 -14.33 -0.63 2.36
C TYR A 262 -15.72 -0.26 1.87
N LEU A 263 -16.66 -1.21 1.78
CA LEU A 263 -18.03 -0.91 1.40
C LEU A 263 -18.69 0.10 2.35
N VAL A 264 -18.41 0.03 3.66
CA VAL A 264 -18.91 1.02 4.62
C VAL A 264 -18.20 2.38 4.48
N LEU A 265 -16.87 2.39 4.33
CA LEU A 265 -16.08 3.62 4.18
C LEU A 265 -16.44 4.38 2.90
N GLU A 266 -16.59 3.68 1.78
CA GLU A 266 -16.98 4.24 0.48
C GLU A 266 -18.40 4.82 0.55
N ASN A 267 -19.40 4.02 0.96
CA ASN A 267 -20.80 4.44 0.92
C ASN A 267 -21.20 5.41 2.05
N ALA A 268 -20.58 5.35 3.23
CA ALA A 268 -20.97 6.19 4.37
C ALA A 268 -20.07 7.42 4.58
N LEU A 269 -18.80 7.37 4.17
CA LEU A 269 -17.83 8.45 4.39
C LEU A 269 -17.22 9.01 3.08
N GLY A 270 -17.60 8.49 1.92
CA GLY A 270 -17.07 8.93 0.63
C GLY A 270 -15.58 8.63 0.45
N VAL A 271 -15.07 7.59 1.12
CA VAL A 271 -13.68 7.16 0.97
C VAL A 271 -13.46 6.57 -0.42
N PHE A 272 -12.40 7.01 -1.10
CA PHE A 272 -12.04 6.56 -2.44
C PHE A 272 -10.57 6.14 -2.51
N SER A 273 -10.23 5.30 -3.48
CA SER A 273 -8.86 4.87 -3.76
C SER A 273 -8.42 5.23 -5.18
N SER A 274 -7.12 5.36 -5.38
CA SER A 274 -6.47 5.49 -6.69
C SER A 274 -5.63 4.24 -6.99
N SER A 275 -5.17 4.09 -8.24
CA SER A 275 -4.08 3.19 -8.56
C SER A 275 -2.77 3.61 -7.88
N ASP A 276 -1.91 2.62 -7.62
CA ASP A 276 -0.54 2.79 -7.14
C ASP A 276 0.39 2.02 -8.08
N ASP A 277 1.33 2.74 -8.68
CA ASP A 277 2.25 2.20 -9.67
C ASP A 277 3.32 1.30 -9.02
N SER A 278 3.61 1.47 -7.74
CA SER A 278 4.64 0.72 -7.02
C SER A 278 4.20 -0.70 -6.65
N SER A 279 2.90 -0.93 -6.50
CA SER A 279 2.31 -2.27 -6.28
C SER A 279 1.80 -2.95 -7.56
N SER A 280 1.97 -2.31 -8.73
CA SER A 280 1.58 -2.86 -10.02
C SER A 280 2.54 -3.96 -10.50
N PRO A 281 2.07 -5.17 -10.83
CA PRO A 281 2.91 -6.23 -11.41
C PRO A 281 3.48 -5.85 -12.78
N TYR A 282 2.91 -4.86 -13.48
CA TYR A 282 3.45 -4.38 -14.76
C TYR A 282 4.77 -3.60 -14.61
N ASN A 283 5.04 -3.05 -13.43
CA ASN A 283 6.22 -2.23 -13.16
C ASN A 283 7.37 -3.03 -12.50
N MET A 284 7.33 -4.36 -12.63
CA MET A 284 8.28 -5.30 -12.04
C MET A 284 9.02 -6.10 -13.11
N ALA A 285 10.32 -6.32 -12.89
CA ALA A 285 11.18 -7.08 -13.82
C ALA A 285 10.71 -8.54 -13.99
N ILE A 286 10.26 -9.15 -12.91
CA ILE A 286 9.67 -10.49 -12.87
C ILE A 286 8.36 -10.39 -12.07
N PRO A 287 7.21 -10.19 -12.73
CA PRO A 287 5.90 -10.05 -12.06
C PRO A 287 5.56 -11.26 -11.18
N ALA A 288 6.02 -12.45 -11.56
CA ALA A 288 5.83 -13.70 -10.81
C ALA A 288 6.48 -13.71 -9.42
N LEU A 289 7.36 -12.76 -9.07
CA LEU A 289 7.95 -12.65 -7.73
C LEU A 289 7.10 -11.81 -6.76
N LEU A 290 6.09 -11.06 -7.25
CA LEU A 290 5.23 -10.21 -6.42
C LEU A 290 4.67 -10.93 -5.18
N PRO A 291 4.06 -12.13 -5.28
CA PRO A 291 3.46 -12.79 -4.10
C PRO A 291 4.47 -13.30 -3.06
N LEU A 292 5.78 -13.23 -3.32
CA LEU A 292 6.78 -13.51 -2.29
C LEU A 292 6.82 -12.43 -1.21
N LEU A 293 6.43 -11.19 -1.52
CA LEU A 293 6.38 -10.08 -0.56
C LEU A 293 5.50 -10.39 0.66
N ALA A 294 4.42 -11.14 0.48
CA ALA A 294 3.56 -11.64 1.56
C ALA A 294 4.35 -12.35 2.68
N TRP A 295 5.43 -13.06 2.35
CA TRP A 295 6.30 -13.71 3.34
C TRP A 295 7.21 -12.73 4.06
N MET A 296 7.65 -11.67 3.39
CA MET A 296 8.43 -10.59 4.02
C MET A 296 7.54 -9.81 5.00
N ALA A 297 6.36 -9.37 4.57
CA ALA A 297 5.38 -8.70 5.43
C ALA A 297 4.95 -9.59 6.60
N GLY A 298 4.35 -10.75 6.33
CA GLY A 298 3.81 -11.64 7.36
C GLY A 298 4.84 -12.19 8.36
N ILE A 299 6.11 -12.37 7.98
CA ILE A 299 7.16 -12.73 8.95
C ILE A 299 7.64 -11.50 9.74
N GLY A 300 7.86 -10.38 9.06
CA GLY A 300 8.42 -9.16 9.65
C GLY A 300 7.48 -8.53 10.66
N GLU A 301 6.26 -8.28 10.22
CA GLU A 301 5.26 -7.49 10.94
C GLU A 301 4.68 -8.28 12.12
N GLU A 302 4.39 -9.57 11.95
CA GLU A 302 3.99 -10.43 13.07
C GLU A 302 5.13 -10.62 14.08
N GLY A 303 6.38 -10.63 13.62
CA GLY A 303 7.57 -10.69 14.47
C GLY A 303 7.74 -9.44 15.35
N VAL A 304 7.61 -8.26 14.75
CA VAL A 304 7.78 -6.96 15.42
C VAL A 304 6.56 -6.57 16.25
N TYR A 305 5.36 -6.57 15.67
CA TYR A 305 4.17 -6.03 16.35
C TYR A 305 3.55 -7.05 17.30
N ARG A 306 3.32 -8.30 16.86
CA ARG A 306 2.54 -9.28 17.63
C ARG A 306 3.42 -10.06 18.60
N LEU A 307 4.49 -10.71 18.12
CA LEU A 307 5.38 -11.50 18.97
C LEU A 307 6.19 -10.63 19.94
N PHE A 308 6.89 -9.60 19.44
CA PHE A 308 7.65 -8.69 20.29
C PHE A 308 6.78 -7.60 20.93
N GLY A 309 6.12 -6.78 20.13
CA GLY A 309 5.43 -5.56 20.57
C GLY A 309 4.38 -5.81 21.65
N ILE A 310 3.42 -6.72 21.43
CA ILE A 310 2.42 -7.08 22.43
C ILE A 310 3.10 -7.68 23.67
N GLY A 311 4.11 -8.54 23.48
CA GLY A 311 4.86 -9.16 24.57
C GLY A 311 5.58 -8.16 25.48
N MET A 312 6.08 -7.07 24.90
CA MET A 312 6.79 -5.97 25.56
C MET A 312 5.81 -4.97 26.20
N LEU A 313 4.85 -4.44 25.43
CA LEU A 313 3.88 -3.47 25.94
C LEU A 313 2.94 -4.07 26.99
N LYS A 314 2.59 -5.35 26.91
CA LYS A 314 1.92 -6.08 28.00
C LYS A 314 2.75 -6.12 29.29
N LYS A 315 4.08 -6.03 29.21
CA LYS A 315 4.95 -5.96 30.39
C LYS A 315 4.88 -4.59 31.05
N LEU A 316 4.90 -3.54 30.24
CA LEU A 316 4.89 -2.15 30.69
C LEU A 316 3.50 -1.73 31.21
N LEU A 317 2.46 -1.97 30.40
CA LEU A 317 1.09 -1.50 30.62
C LEU A 317 0.22 -2.49 31.41
N ARG A 318 0.70 -3.72 31.62
CA ARG A 318 -0.02 -4.83 32.28
C ARG A 318 -1.35 -5.26 31.64
N ASN A 319 -1.75 -4.63 30.53
CA ASN A 319 -2.98 -4.89 29.79
C ASN A 319 -2.67 -5.40 28.37
N THR A 320 -3.20 -6.58 28.02
CA THR A 320 -2.98 -7.21 26.70
C THR A 320 -3.75 -6.51 25.57
N PHE A 321 -4.95 -6.01 25.87
CA PHE A 321 -5.82 -5.35 24.88
C PHE A 321 -5.24 -4.00 24.46
N VAL A 322 -4.83 -3.18 25.43
CA VAL A 322 -4.15 -1.88 25.16
C VAL A 322 -2.83 -2.09 24.43
N ALA A 323 -2.06 -3.13 24.78
CA ALA A 323 -0.85 -3.49 24.04
C ALA A 323 -1.15 -3.84 22.57
N SER A 324 -2.23 -4.59 22.31
CA SER A 324 -2.67 -4.96 20.96
C SER A 324 -3.17 -3.76 20.15
N ILE A 325 -3.88 -2.81 20.77
CA ILE A 325 -4.27 -1.54 20.15
C ILE A 325 -3.03 -0.76 19.73
N ILE A 326 -2.10 -0.49 20.64
CA ILE A 326 -0.92 0.34 20.37
C ILE A 326 -0.07 -0.27 19.25
N THR A 327 0.19 -1.59 19.28
CA THR A 327 0.95 -2.24 18.20
C THR A 327 0.22 -2.22 16.86
N SER A 328 -1.11 -2.35 16.87
CA SER A 328 -1.92 -2.28 15.64
C SER A 328 -1.95 -0.87 15.08
N ILE A 329 -2.00 0.18 15.92
CA ILE A 329 -1.90 1.58 15.47
C ILE A 329 -0.52 1.86 14.85
N ILE A 330 0.58 1.45 15.51
CA ILE A 330 1.94 1.66 14.96
C ILE A 330 2.08 1.03 13.56
N TRP A 331 1.60 -0.20 13.41
CA TRP A 331 1.55 -0.92 12.14
C TRP A 331 0.69 -0.18 11.09
N ALA A 332 -0.54 0.17 11.46
CA ALA A 332 -1.52 0.83 10.62
C ALA A 332 -1.08 2.22 10.13
N LEU A 333 -0.33 2.97 10.95
CA LEU A 333 0.29 4.24 10.56
C LEU A 333 1.35 4.07 9.46
N GLY A 334 2.09 2.94 9.47
CA GLY A 334 3.08 2.61 8.44
C GLY A 334 2.52 2.38 7.02
N HIS A 335 1.20 2.27 6.89
CA HIS A 335 0.51 1.92 5.65
C HIS A 335 -0.17 3.12 4.96
N THR A 336 0.00 4.34 5.47
CA THR A 336 -0.73 5.51 4.97
C THR A 336 -0.34 5.96 3.56
N LEU A 337 0.78 5.46 3.00
CA LEU A 337 1.19 5.73 1.62
C LEU A 337 0.38 4.98 0.55
N TYR A 338 -0.40 3.95 0.91
CA TYR A 338 -1.37 3.41 -0.04
C TYR A 338 -2.44 4.48 -0.37
N PRO A 339 -2.74 4.76 -1.65
CA PRO A 339 -3.52 5.93 -2.06
C PRO A 339 -5.03 5.73 -1.82
N ILE A 340 -5.42 5.81 -0.55
CA ILE A 340 -6.81 5.78 -0.08
C ILE A 340 -7.08 7.06 0.70
N TYR A 341 -8.14 7.76 0.31
CA TYR A 341 -8.42 9.12 0.73
C TYR A 341 -9.83 9.23 1.34
N PRO A 342 -10.00 9.98 2.45
CA PRO A 342 -8.95 10.69 3.19
C PRO A 342 -8.03 9.72 3.95
N VAL A 343 -6.76 10.10 4.15
CA VAL A 343 -5.68 9.22 4.60
C VAL A 343 -5.91 8.59 5.98
N TYR A 344 -6.72 9.22 6.84
CA TYR A 344 -7.07 8.65 8.15
C TYR A 344 -7.90 7.35 8.04
N SER A 345 -8.56 7.09 6.91
CA SER A 345 -9.37 5.88 6.68
C SER A 345 -8.53 4.60 6.82
N ARG A 346 -7.32 4.60 6.26
CA ARG A 346 -6.40 3.46 6.27
C ARG A 346 -5.97 3.07 7.70
N PRO A 347 -5.54 3.98 8.59
CA PRO A 347 -5.30 3.64 10.00
C PRO A 347 -6.53 3.11 10.76
N VAL A 348 -7.74 3.57 10.43
CA VAL A 348 -8.99 3.09 11.06
C VAL A 348 -9.32 1.66 10.60
N GLU A 349 -9.23 1.39 9.30
CA GLU A 349 -9.35 0.04 8.71
C GLU A 349 -8.34 -0.93 9.35
N LEU A 350 -7.06 -0.59 9.29
CA LEU A 350 -5.98 -1.46 9.75
C LEU A 350 -5.89 -1.59 11.27
N LEU A 351 -6.50 -0.70 12.05
CA LEU A 351 -6.69 -0.95 13.49
C LEU A 351 -7.59 -2.18 13.72
N ILE A 352 -8.68 -2.32 12.96
CA ILE A 352 -9.62 -3.45 13.09
C ILE A 352 -8.93 -4.75 12.63
N ILE A 353 -8.33 -4.73 11.44
CA ILE A 353 -7.57 -5.86 10.89
C ILE A 353 -6.39 -6.24 11.81
N GLY A 354 -5.68 -5.25 12.35
CA GLY A 354 -4.54 -5.48 13.24
C GLY A 354 -4.91 -6.08 14.59
N LEU A 355 -6.10 -5.76 15.11
CA LEU A 355 -6.69 -6.41 16.28
C LEU A 355 -7.15 -7.84 15.99
N LEU A 356 -7.62 -8.15 14.78
CA LEU A 356 -7.90 -9.52 14.36
C LEU A 356 -6.62 -10.35 14.25
N PHE A 357 -5.53 -9.83 13.68
CA PHE A 357 -4.21 -10.50 13.74
C PHE A 357 -3.75 -10.70 15.19
N SER A 358 -3.95 -9.70 16.05
CA SER A 358 -3.65 -9.81 17.48
C SER A 358 -4.48 -10.90 18.18
N LEU A 359 -5.76 -11.06 17.84
CA LEU A 359 -6.63 -12.16 18.30
C LEU A 359 -6.09 -13.53 17.84
N VAL A 360 -5.75 -13.68 16.55
CA VAL A 360 -5.19 -14.92 16.00
C VAL A 360 -3.88 -15.28 16.70
N PHE A 361 -2.98 -14.32 16.86
CA PHE A 361 -1.72 -14.48 17.58
C PHE A 361 -1.93 -14.94 19.02
N LEU A 362 -2.77 -14.24 19.79
CA LEU A 362 -3.00 -14.52 21.21
C LEU A 362 -3.73 -15.85 21.43
N ARG A 363 -4.59 -16.26 20.49
CA ARG A 363 -5.42 -17.47 20.61
C ARG A 363 -4.77 -18.74 20.06
N TYR A 364 -3.95 -18.64 19.02
CA TYR A 364 -3.41 -19.78 18.27
C TYR A 364 -1.88 -19.75 18.09
N GLY A 365 -1.21 -18.66 18.45
CA GLY A 365 0.26 -18.56 18.45
C GLY A 365 0.86 -17.94 17.19
N PHE A 366 2.18 -17.79 17.22
CA PHE A 366 2.96 -17.06 16.20
C PHE A 366 2.85 -17.66 14.79
N ILE A 367 2.86 -18.99 14.67
CA ILE A 367 2.84 -19.65 13.36
C ILE A 367 1.46 -19.48 12.70
N ALA A 368 0.37 -19.51 13.47
CA ALA A 368 -0.99 -19.31 12.95
C ALA A 368 -1.21 -17.89 12.43
N VAL A 369 -0.73 -16.86 13.15
CA VAL A 369 -0.88 -15.47 12.67
C VAL A 369 0.00 -15.17 11.46
N VAL A 370 1.23 -15.69 11.42
CA VAL A 370 2.10 -15.57 10.23
C VAL A 370 1.42 -16.22 9.01
N PHE A 371 0.85 -17.42 9.13
CA PHE A 371 0.11 -18.01 8.01
C PHE A 371 -1.14 -17.21 7.62
N ALA A 372 -1.92 -16.70 8.59
CA ALA A 372 -3.09 -15.87 8.29
C ALA A 372 -2.70 -14.62 7.50
N HIS A 373 -1.63 -13.93 7.91
CA HIS A 373 -1.11 -12.73 7.24
C HIS A 373 -0.56 -13.06 5.85
N VAL A 374 0.35 -14.04 5.76
CA VAL A 374 0.94 -14.48 4.49
C VAL A 374 -0.15 -14.90 3.49
N MET A 375 -1.16 -15.66 3.91
CA MET A 375 -2.23 -16.10 3.01
C MET A 375 -3.16 -14.96 2.59
N PHE A 376 -3.48 -14.05 3.50
CA PHE A 376 -4.25 -12.84 3.22
C PHE A 376 -3.58 -12.01 2.11
N ASP A 377 -2.30 -11.68 2.26
CA ASP A 377 -1.51 -10.94 1.25
C ASP A 377 -1.34 -11.75 -0.04
N THR A 378 -0.97 -13.03 0.08
CA THR A 378 -0.70 -13.88 -1.09
C THR A 378 -1.92 -14.00 -1.99
N ILE A 379 -3.14 -14.04 -1.42
CA ILE A 379 -4.38 -14.05 -2.21
C ILE A 379 -4.54 -12.75 -3.01
N LEU A 380 -4.38 -11.59 -2.37
CA LEU A 380 -4.49 -10.28 -3.03
C LEU A 380 -3.41 -10.10 -4.11
N MET A 381 -2.15 -10.35 -3.78
CA MET A 381 -1.01 -10.27 -4.70
C MET A 381 -1.12 -11.26 -5.86
N SER A 382 -1.66 -12.46 -5.61
CA SER A 382 -1.91 -13.44 -6.67
C SER A 382 -3.02 -12.99 -7.60
N PHE A 383 -4.10 -12.36 -7.10
CA PHE A 383 -5.10 -11.77 -7.99
C PHE A 383 -4.52 -10.66 -8.88
N SER A 384 -3.66 -9.79 -8.35
CA SER A 384 -2.93 -8.81 -9.16
C SER A 384 -2.08 -9.49 -10.25
N LEU A 385 -1.38 -10.58 -9.94
CA LEU A 385 -0.65 -11.36 -10.94
C LEU A 385 -1.58 -11.99 -11.99
N MET A 386 -2.75 -12.51 -11.58
CA MET A 386 -3.74 -13.09 -12.50
C MET A 386 -4.32 -12.07 -13.47
N THR A 387 -4.53 -10.81 -13.04
CA THR A 387 -5.12 -9.75 -13.90
C THR A 387 -4.17 -9.27 -15.00
N VAL A 388 -2.86 -9.55 -14.90
CA VAL A 388 -1.90 -9.39 -16.02
C VAL A 388 -2.33 -10.22 -17.25
N GLY A 389 -3.06 -11.31 -17.02
CA GLY A 389 -3.61 -12.18 -18.05
C GLY A 389 -2.65 -13.28 -18.52
N GLY A 390 -3.19 -14.21 -19.31
CA GLY A 390 -2.47 -15.38 -19.80
C GLY A 390 -2.45 -16.57 -18.83
N ALA A 391 -2.54 -17.79 -19.39
CA ALA A 391 -2.68 -19.02 -18.59
C ALA A 391 -1.52 -19.27 -17.61
N GLY A 392 -0.29 -18.85 -17.97
CA GLY A 392 0.89 -18.97 -17.09
C GLY A 392 0.76 -18.15 -15.81
N ASN A 393 0.36 -16.87 -15.92
CA ASN A 393 0.16 -16.00 -14.77
C ASN A 393 -1.00 -16.48 -13.87
N ILE A 394 -2.07 -17.00 -14.49
CA ILE A 394 -3.19 -17.62 -13.76
C ILE A 394 -2.71 -18.86 -12.97
N ALA A 395 -1.97 -19.76 -13.60
CA ALA A 395 -1.42 -20.94 -12.94
C ALA A 395 -0.44 -20.59 -11.81
N LEU A 396 0.40 -19.57 -12.00
CA LEU A 396 1.31 -19.05 -10.97
C LEU A 396 0.55 -18.46 -9.79
N GLY A 397 -0.49 -17.66 -10.02
CA GLY A 397 -1.33 -17.13 -8.94
C GLY A 397 -2.01 -18.24 -8.12
N ILE A 398 -2.54 -19.28 -8.80
CA ILE A 398 -3.13 -20.44 -8.11
C ILE A 398 -2.07 -21.18 -7.29
N PHE A 399 -0.88 -21.39 -7.85
CA PHE A 399 0.25 -21.99 -7.14
C PHE A 399 0.60 -21.19 -5.88
N TYR A 400 0.73 -19.87 -5.98
CA TYR A 400 1.06 -19.01 -4.83
C TYR A 400 -0.01 -19.07 -3.74
N ILE A 401 -1.31 -19.02 -4.08
CA ILE A 401 -2.40 -19.17 -3.11
C ILE A 401 -2.27 -20.49 -2.32
N ILE A 402 -1.86 -21.59 -2.97
CA ILE A 402 -1.73 -22.92 -2.34
C ILE A 402 -0.37 -23.12 -1.64
N MET A 403 0.66 -22.36 -2.02
CA MET A 403 2.05 -22.55 -1.62
C MET A 403 2.30 -22.49 -0.10
N PRO A 404 1.68 -21.58 0.70
CA PRO A 404 1.81 -21.62 2.16
C PRO A 404 1.31 -22.93 2.78
N GLY A 405 0.23 -23.53 2.25
CA GLY A 405 -0.24 -24.86 2.63
C GLY A 405 0.75 -25.98 2.27
N ILE A 406 1.38 -25.91 1.09
CA ILE A 406 2.44 -26.84 0.67
C ILE A 406 3.64 -26.76 1.62
N ILE A 407 4.10 -25.56 1.97
CA ILE A 407 5.20 -25.37 2.93
C ILE A 407 4.84 -25.96 4.30
N ALA A 408 3.62 -25.73 4.81
CA ALA A 408 3.16 -26.31 6.06
C ALA A 408 3.16 -27.85 6.04
N TYR A 409 2.72 -28.46 4.93
CA TYR A 409 2.74 -29.91 4.74
C TYR A 409 4.16 -30.48 4.66
N ILE A 410 5.07 -29.83 3.94
CA ILE A 410 6.49 -30.20 3.88
C ILE A 410 7.11 -30.17 5.29
N ILE A 411 6.87 -29.10 6.06
CA ILE A 411 7.35 -28.98 7.44
C ILE A 411 6.79 -30.10 8.32
N TYR A 412 5.52 -30.47 8.16
CA TYR A 412 4.93 -31.62 8.85
C TYR A 412 5.63 -32.93 8.51
N LEU A 413 5.86 -33.23 7.22
CA LEU A 413 6.52 -34.47 6.80
C LEU A 413 7.90 -34.64 7.48
N PHE A 414 8.72 -33.59 7.49
CA PHE A 414 10.04 -33.59 8.14
C PHE A 414 9.99 -33.62 9.69
N THR A 415 8.81 -33.44 10.31
CA THR A 415 8.67 -33.37 11.78
C THR A 415 7.67 -34.39 12.35
N ARG A 416 7.12 -35.31 11.55
CA ARG A 416 5.97 -36.16 11.94
C ARG A 416 6.22 -37.18 13.07
N ASN A 417 7.47 -37.49 13.39
CA ASN A 417 7.85 -38.59 14.31
C ASN A 417 8.09 -38.19 15.78
N LYS A 418 7.33 -37.23 16.32
CA LYS A 418 7.41 -36.82 17.75
C LYS A 418 6.04 -36.71 18.39
N GLY A 419 5.44 -37.88 18.64
CA GLY A 419 4.04 -38.04 19.04
C GLY A 419 3.64 -37.28 20.29
N VAL A 420 2.58 -36.47 20.14
CA VAL A 420 1.30 -36.53 20.88
C VAL A 420 0.22 -36.07 19.90
N ASP A 421 -1.03 -36.50 20.05
CA ASP A 421 -2.12 -36.04 19.17
C ASP A 421 -2.60 -34.61 19.46
N ASN A 422 -2.36 -34.08 20.67
CA ASN A 422 -2.92 -32.81 21.16
C ASN A 422 -1.87 -31.83 21.76
N ALA A 423 -0.71 -31.65 21.12
CA ALA A 423 0.24 -30.60 21.52
C ALA A 423 -0.12 -29.25 20.88
N TYR A 424 -1.23 -28.66 21.33
CA TYR A 424 -1.75 -27.40 20.81
C TYR A 424 -1.29 -26.21 21.66
N PRO A 425 -0.59 -25.18 21.11
CA PRO A 425 -0.17 -24.01 21.87
C PRO A 425 -1.26 -22.91 21.97
N PRO A 426 -1.16 -21.98 22.93
CA PRO A 426 -0.07 -21.81 23.89
C PRO A 426 -0.06 -22.90 24.96
N TYR A 427 0.98 -23.74 24.93
CA TYR A 427 1.19 -24.75 25.96
C TYR A 427 1.69 -24.01 27.19
N THR A 428 0.81 -23.87 28.18
CA THR A 428 1.19 -23.51 29.54
C THR A 428 1.73 -24.80 30.19
N PRO A 429 3.01 -24.86 30.57
CA PRO A 429 3.51 -25.97 31.37
C PRO A 429 2.68 -26.05 32.66
N PRO A 430 2.34 -27.25 33.17
CA PRO A 430 1.69 -27.37 34.46
C PRO A 430 2.57 -26.68 35.52
N GLN A 431 1.96 -25.84 36.35
CA GLN A 431 2.68 -25.20 37.45
C GLN A 431 3.18 -26.29 38.41
N PRO A 432 4.44 -26.23 38.89
CA PRO A 432 4.91 -27.13 39.94
C PRO A 432 4.02 -26.97 41.18
N GLY A 433 3.22 -27.99 41.49
CA GLY A 433 2.27 -27.99 42.61
C GLY A 433 0.80 -28.23 42.23
N MET A 434 0.41 -28.12 40.95
CA MET A 434 -0.93 -28.56 40.52
C MET A 434 -0.93 -30.09 40.35
N PRO A 435 -1.82 -30.84 41.03
CA PRO A 435 -1.88 -32.30 40.87
C PRO A 435 -2.27 -32.65 39.44
N VAL A 436 -1.41 -33.44 38.79
CA VAL A 436 -1.74 -34.07 37.51
C VAL A 436 -2.80 -35.12 37.80
N TYR A 437 -4.05 -34.86 37.44
CA TYR A 437 -5.10 -35.86 37.53
C TYR A 437 -4.83 -36.95 36.49
N ALA A 438 -4.17 -38.02 36.92
CA ALA A 438 -4.02 -39.21 36.11
C ALA A 438 -5.41 -39.83 35.89
N PRO A 439 -5.80 -40.19 34.66
CA PRO A 439 -7.04 -40.89 34.40
C PRO A 439 -6.90 -42.37 34.81
N THR A 440 -6.79 -42.63 36.11
CA THR A 440 -6.96 -43.97 36.70
C THR A 440 -8.43 -44.18 37.01
N GLY A 441 -9.10 -44.98 36.18
CA GLY A 441 -10.53 -45.20 36.31
C GLY A 441 -10.89 -46.00 37.56
N GLN A 442 -11.62 -45.36 38.48
CA GLN A 442 -12.53 -46.01 39.43
C GLN A 442 -13.60 -44.98 39.83
N PRO A 443 -14.89 -45.36 39.88
CA PRO A 443 -15.95 -44.45 40.32
C PRO A 443 -15.97 -44.41 41.85
N ASP A 444 -15.48 -43.32 42.44
CA ASP A 444 -15.65 -43.10 43.88
C ASP A 444 -16.87 -42.22 44.18
N LEU A 445 -17.54 -42.53 45.28
CA LEU A 445 -18.83 -41.99 45.69
C LEU A 445 -18.67 -40.80 46.63
N GLY A 446 -19.13 -39.63 46.16
CA GLY A 446 -19.60 -38.56 47.03
C GLY A 446 -18.57 -37.51 47.46
N GLN A 447 -18.70 -36.31 46.89
CA GLN A 447 -18.97 -35.07 47.62
C GLN A 447 -19.44 -33.97 46.64
N PRO A 448 -20.28 -33.01 47.06
CA PRO A 448 -20.87 -32.02 46.17
C PRO A 448 -19.91 -30.85 45.85
N PRO A 449 -19.99 -30.24 44.67
CA PRO A 449 -19.11 -29.14 44.28
C PRO A 449 -19.51 -27.81 44.92
N HIS A 450 -18.52 -27.04 45.38
CA HIS A 450 -18.73 -25.62 45.72
C HIS A 450 -19.02 -24.79 44.46
N SER A 451 -20.07 -23.98 44.52
CA SER A 451 -20.56 -23.16 43.42
C SER A 451 -19.64 -21.98 43.08
N TYR A 452 -19.41 -21.74 41.79
CA TYR A 452 -19.20 -20.39 41.27
C TYR A 452 -20.37 -20.02 40.36
N TYR A 453 -21.00 -18.90 40.71
CA TYR A 453 -22.28 -18.43 40.15
C TYR A 453 -22.05 -17.63 38.86
N ASN A 454 -22.81 -17.93 37.82
CA ASN A 454 -22.80 -17.20 36.54
C ASN A 454 -24.22 -16.70 36.22
N PRO A 455 -24.57 -15.43 36.49
CA PRO A 455 -25.89 -14.89 36.20
C PRO A 455 -25.98 -14.36 34.77
N GLY A 456 -26.69 -15.05 33.87
CA GLY A 456 -26.85 -14.52 32.51
C GLY A 456 -27.50 -15.35 31.40
N ALA A 457 -28.31 -16.38 31.69
CA ALA A 457 -29.20 -16.97 30.68
C ALA A 457 -30.40 -17.68 31.34
N PRO A 458 -31.66 -17.41 30.94
CA PRO A 458 -32.83 -18.11 31.49
C PRO A 458 -33.01 -19.48 30.82
N ALA A 459 -33.25 -20.51 31.63
CA ALA A 459 -33.68 -21.83 31.17
C ALA A 459 -34.71 -22.43 32.14
N HIS A 460 -35.45 -23.42 31.61
CA HIS A 460 -36.48 -24.30 32.20
C HIS A 460 -37.93 -23.85 31.93
N HIS A 461 -38.81 -24.71 31.42
CA HIS A 461 -39.17 -26.00 32.02
C HIS A 461 -39.34 -27.18 31.03
N HIS A 462 -38.96 -28.38 31.50
CA HIS A 462 -39.41 -29.67 30.95
C HIS A 462 -40.57 -30.23 31.78
N GLY A 463 -41.50 -30.93 31.12
CA GLY A 463 -42.58 -31.69 31.77
C GLY A 463 -43.04 -32.89 30.94
N GLN A 464 -42.63 -34.09 31.38
CA GLN A 464 -43.27 -35.42 31.29
C GLN A 464 -44.19 -35.81 30.09
N GLY A 465 -43.96 -37.00 29.51
CA GLY A 465 -45.00 -37.76 28.78
C GLY A 465 -44.52 -38.58 27.56
N LEU A 466 -44.76 -39.90 27.57
CA LEU A 466 -44.59 -40.87 26.46
C LEU A 466 -45.74 -40.77 25.42
N PRO A 467 -45.74 -41.44 24.24
CA PRO A 467 -44.86 -42.54 23.77
C PRO A 467 -44.30 -42.40 22.32
N ASN A 468 -43.54 -43.42 21.88
CA ASN A 468 -43.01 -43.57 20.52
C ASN A 468 -44.11 -43.82 19.46
N ASP A 469 -44.05 -43.09 18.33
CA ASP A 469 -44.67 -43.45 17.06
C ASP A 469 -43.69 -43.13 15.91
N PRO A 470 -43.23 -44.12 15.11
CA PRO A 470 -42.31 -43.89 14.00
C PRO A 470 -42.99 -43.39 12.70
N SER A 471 -44.27 -43.07 12.73
CA SER A 471 -45.13 -42.94 11.52
C SER A 471 -45.43 -41.49 11.08
N ARG A 472 -44.48 -40.55 11.15
CA ARG A 472 -44.74 -39.15 10.74
C ARG A 472 -43.55 -38.36 10.14
N PHE A 473 -42.90 -38.91 9.12
CA PHE A 473 -42.06 -38.11 8.22
C PHE A 473 -42.91 -37.49 7.09
N HIS A 474 -43.22 -36.20 7.20
CA HIS A 474 -43.62 -35.43 6.03
C HIS A 474 -42.39 -35.07 5.20
N GLN A 475 -42.48 -35.29 3.89
CA GLN A 475 -41.43 -34.96 2.93
C GLN A 475 -41.12 -33.45 2.98
N TYR A 476 -39.88 -33.10 3.30
CA TYR A 476 -39.31 -31.82 2.87
C TYR A 476 -38.48 -32.06 1.61
N GLN A 477 -38.78 -31.27 0.59
CA GLN A 477 -38.28 -31.41 -0.76
C GLN A 477 -37.00 -30.56 -0.93
N GLU A 478 -35.97 -31.10 -1.58
CA GLU A 478 -34.71 -30.37 -1.80
C GLU A 478 -34.94 -29.09 -2.63
N PRO A 479 -34.34 -27.95 -2.25
CA PRO A 479 -34.29 -26.78 -3.12
C PRO A 479 -33.40 -27.05 -4.34
N GLN A 480 -34.00 -27.09 -5.53
CA GLN A 480 -33.26 -27.22 -6.79
C GLN A 480 -32.39 -25.98 -7.05
N ALA A 481 -31.19 -26.20 -7.60
CA ALA A 481 -30.28 -25.13 -8.00
C ALA A 481 -30.86 -24.32 -9.19
N PRO A 482 -30.70 -22.98 -9.22
CA PRO A 482 -31.16 -22.15 -10.33
C PRO A 482 -30.34 -22.41 -11.61
N ALA A 483 -31.04 -22.50 -12.74
CA ALA A 483 -30.44 -22.77 -14.05
C ALA A 483 -29.68 -21.57 -14.63
N ALA A 484 -28.72 -21.86 -15.53
CA ALA A 484 -27.89 -20.85 -16.19
C ALA A 484 -28.68 -19.95 -17.16
N PRO A 485 -28.28 -18.67 -17.37
CA PRO A 485 -28.96 -17.76 -18.29
C PRO A 485 -28.87 -18.20 -19.75
N VAL A 486 -30.01 -18.17 -20.45
CA VAL A 486 -30.15 -18.48 -21.88
C VAL A 486 -29.76 -17.27 -22.73
N GLN A 487 -28.96 -17.48 -23.78
CA GLN A 487 -28.61 -16.42 -24.75
C GLN A 487 -29.79 -16.11 -25.70
N PRO A 488 -30.06 -14.84 -26.04
CA PRO A 488 -31.07 -14.48 -27.05
C PRO A 488 -30.64 -14.92 -28.47
N PRO A 489 -31.59 -15.27 -29.36
CA PRO A 489 -31.29 -15.72 -30.71
C PRO A 489 -30.88 -14.59 -31.66
N VAL A 490 -29.94 -14.89 -32.56
CA VAL A 490 -29.53 -14.02 -33.67
C VAL A 490 -30.63 -13.98 -34.74
N GLN A 491 -30.94 -12.78 -35.26
CA GLN A 491 -31.68 -12.61 -36.52
C GLN A 491 -30.91 -11.74 -37.52
N PRO A 492 -31.12 -11.92 -38.84
CA PRO A 492 -30.13 -11.53 -39.84
C PRO A 492 -30.38 -10.14 -40.46
N ASN A 493 -29.27 -9.54 -40.88
CA ASN A 493 -29.20 -8.22 -41.50
C ASN A 493 -29.91 -8.17 -42.87
N LYS A 494 -30.74 -7.14 -43.11
CA LYS A 494 -31.32 -6.85 -44.43
C LYS A 494 -31.47 -5.36 -44.72
N ASN A 495 -30.94 -5.01 -45.90
CA ASN A 495 -31.27 -3.89 -46.78
C ASN A 495 -30.68 -2.49 -46.48
N GLN A 496 -29.86 -2.07 -47.44
CA GLN A 496 -29.60 -0.68 -47.83
C GLN A 496 -30.81 -0.10 -48.61
N ASP A 497 -30.69 1.18 -48.92
CA ASP A 497 -31.32 1.96 -50.01
C ASP A 497 -32.59 2.80 -49.75
N GLN A 498 -32.58 3.95 -50.46
CA GLN A 498 -33.60 5.01 -50.62
C GLN A 498 -33.73 5.99 -49.42
N GLN A 499 -33.24 7.23 -49.44
CA GLN A 499 -33.39 8.41 -50.35
C GLN A 499 -34.68 9.24 -50.16
N HIS A 500 -34.48 10.58 -50.17
CA HIS A 500 -35.42 11.72 -50.27
C HIS A 500 -36.13 12.32 -49.01
N ARG A 501 -35.63 13.53 -48.64
CA ARG A 501 -36.30 14.81 -48.27
C ARG A 501 -37.81 15.00 -48.58
N PRO A 502 -38.49 16.06 -48.07
CA PRO A 502 -38.30 16.87 -46.83
C PRO A 502 -39.63 17.32 -46.14
N ASP A 503 -39.47 18.23 -45.14
CA ASP A 503 -40.35 19.37 -44.78
C ASP A 503 -41.55 19.27 -43.79
N HIS A 504 -41.65 20.37 -43.01
CA HIS A 504 -42.78 20.90 -42.21
C HIS A 504 -43.32 20.09 -41.02
N SER A 505 -43.96 20.69 -40.00
CA SER A 505 -43.85 22.00 -39.31
C SER A 505 -44.89 22.00 -38.17
N LEU A 506 -44.55 22.57 -36.99
CA LEU A 506 -45.48 23.13 -35.96
C LEU A 506 -46.62 22.22 -35.41
N GLU A 507 -46.64 22.01 -34.09
CA GLU A 507 -47.69 22.54 -33.17
C GLU A 507 -47.61 21.91 -31.77
N ASP A 508 -47.56 22.79 -30.76
CA ASP A 508 -47.90 22.60 -29.34
C ASP A 508 -48.66 23.89 -28.98
N PRO A 509 -49.83 23.87 -28.29
CA PRO A 509 -49.83 23.70 -26.83
C PRO A 509 -51.06 22.97 -26.23
N GLY A 510 -50.87 22.38 -25.05
CA GLY A 510 -51.98 21.75 -24.28
C GLY A 510 -51.73 21.59 -22.78
N GLN A 511 -51.68 22.70 -22.03
CA GLN A 511 -51.50 22.70 -20.57
C GLN A 511 -52.63 21.98 -19.81
N LEU A 512 -52.27 21.35 -18.68
CA LEU A 512 -53.01 21.55 -17.42
C LEU A 512 -52.06 21.37 -16.22
N SER A 513 -51.94 22.43 -15.41
CA SER A 513 -51.18 22.50 -14.16
C SER A 513 -52.14 22.59 -12.97
N PHE A 514 -51.65 22.29 -11.75
CA PHE A 514 -52.06 22.85 -10.44
C PHE A 514 -51.15 22.18 -9.38
N THR A 515 -49.94 22.69 -9.11
CA THR A 515 -49.53 23.83 -8.23
C THR A 515 -49.61 23.55 -6.72
N GLY A 516 -48.59 24.01 -6.00
CA GLY A 516 -48.44 23.87 -4.55
C GLY A 516 -47.15 24.55 -4.07
N GLU A 517 -46.97 25.82 -4.40
CA GLU A 517 -45.82 26.64 -3.98
C GLU A 517 -45.86 27.00 -2.48
N GLN A 518 -44.69 27.23 -1.88
CA GLN A 518 -44.45 28.49 -1.18
C GLN A 518 -42.96 28.84 -1.10
N GLN A 519 -42.67 30.14 -1.07
CA GLN A 519 -41.37 30.76 -1.33
C GLN A 519 -41.02 31.77 -0.20
N LEU A 520 -39.80 32.30 -0.21
CA LEU A 520 -39.18 33.26 0.75
C LEU A 520 -38.71 32.58 2.06
N LYS A 521 -37.59 33.01 2.69
CA LYS A 521 -36.91 34.32 2.66
C LYS A 521 -35.44 34.21 3.09
N SER A 522 -34.54 35.05 2.56
CA SER A 522 -33.21 35.29 3.16
C SER A 522 -33.33 36.13 4.44
N PRO A 523 -32.32 36.07 5.31
CA PRO A 523 -31.84 37.29 5.98
C PRO A 523 -30.32 37.44 5.96
N ASP A 524 -29.86 38.67 5.71
CA ASP A 524 -28.55 39.14 6.17
C ASP A 524 -28.48 39.10 7.70
N GLN A 525 -27.32 38.78 8.26
CA GLN A 525 -26.87 39.40 9.52
C GLN A 525 -25.36 39.28 9.73
N GLN A 526 -24.75 40.41 10.08
CA GLN A 526 -23.35 40.56 10.48
C GLN A 526 -23.07 39.93 11.86
N PRO A 527 -21.81 39.59 12.20
CA PRO A 527 -21.45 39.04 13.51
C PRO A 527 -21.51 40.10 14.63
N PRO A 528 -21.75 39.71 15.89
CA PRO A 528 -21.70 40.62 17.03
C PRO A 528 -20.26 40.91 17.46
N ASP A 529 -19.92 42.19 17.57
CA ASP A 529 -18.76 42.69 18.31
C ASP A 529 -19.09 42.78 19.82
N HIS A 530 -18.17 42.34 20.67
CA HIS A 530 -18.13 42.74 22.08
C HIS A 530 -16.69 43.10 22.47
N SER A 531 -16.34 44.33 22.14
CA SER A 531 -15.14 45.01 22.59
C SER A 531 -15.30 45.59 24.00
N GLN A 532 -14.33 45.32 24.89
CA GLN A 532 -13.88 46.32 25.87
C GLN A 532 -12.35 46.38 25.88
N ASN A 533 -11.86 47.62 25.80
CA ASN A 533 -10.46 48.00 25.56
C ASN A 533 -9.60 48.00 26.83
N VAL A 534 -8.28 47.83 26.67
CA VAL A 534 -7.25 48.88 26.91
C VAL A 534 -6.05 48.58 25.96
N ASN A 535 -5.88 49.20 24.78
CA ASN A 535 -5.28 50.52 24.48
C ASN A 535 -3.79 50.65 24.96
N LEU A 536 -2.74 50.66 24.10
CA LEU A 536 -2.07 51.85 23.49
C LEU A 536 -0.63 51.41 23.04
N THR A 537 0.12 51.92 22.03
CA THR A 537 -0.11 52.85 20.89
C THR A 537 0.93 52.64 19.75
N LYS A 538 0.56 53.01 18.50
CA LYS A 538 1.36 53.63 17.41
C LYS A 538 2.65 52.98 16.79
N GLN A 539 2.51 52.63 15.51
CA GLN A 539 3.50 52.81 14.42
C GLN A 539 3.73 54.31 14.08
N PRO A 540 4.76 54.65 13.27
CA PRO A 540 4.52 54.92 11.84
C PRO A 540 5.56 54.35 10.84
N ASP A 541 5.12 54.27 9.59
CA ASP A 541 5.80 53.89 8.33
C ASP A 541 6.30 55.17 7.58
N PRO A 542 6.81 55.20 6.32
CA PRO A 542 7.56 54.25 5.47
C PRO A 542 8.89 54.84 4.87
N SER A 543 9.56 54.07 3.99
CA SER A 543 10.36 54.55 2.83
C SER A 543 11.66 55.37 3.04
N ALA A 544 12.84 54.75 2.84
CA ALA A 544 13.93 55.25 1.97
C ALA A 544 15.20 54.35 2.01
N ALA A 545 15.96 54.33 0.92
CA ALA A 545 17.35 53.86 0.82
C ALA A 545 18.06 54.61 -0.34
N PRO A 546 19.40 54.66 -0.43
CA PRO A 546 20.47 54.53 0.58
C PRO A 546 21.27 55.89 0.68
N PRO A 547 22.52 55.98 1.21
CA PRO A 547 23.73 55.51 0.50
C PRO A 547 24.87 54.95 1.40
N GLN A 548 26.00 54.66 0.76
CA GLN A 548 27.22 54.00 1.26
C GLN A 548 28.00 54.76 2.34
N SER A 549 28.85 54.04 3.09
CA SER A 549 30.00 54.61 3.82
C SER A 549 31.29 53.87 3.50
N SER A 550 32.28 54.58 2.95
CA SER A 550 33.61 54.08 2.61
C SER A 550 34.63 54.45 3.69
N ILE A 551 35.55 53.54 4.06
CA ILE A 551 36.92 53.89 4.50
C ILE A 551 37.89 52.83 3.91
N GLU A 552 39.04 53.29 3.44
CA GLU A 552 40.02 52.56 2.61
C GLU A 552 41.47 52.82 3.16
N PRO A 553 42.58 52.71 2.40
CA PRO A 553 43.60 51.64 2.49
C PRO A 553 44.98 52.05 3.07
N MET A 554 45.95 51.10 3.10
CA MET A 554 47.38 51.41 3.28
C MET A 554 48.34 50.43 2.55
N LYS A 555 48.91 50.89 1.40
CA LYS A 555 50.31 50.81 0.87
C LYS A 555 51.30 49.69 1.35
N ARG A 556 52.27 49.15 0.57
CA ARG A 556 52.86 49.48 -0.77
C ARG A 556 53.90 48.40 -1.24
N ASP A 557 54.35 48.51 -2.52
CA ASP A 557 55.67 48.15 -3.11
C ASP A 557 56.10 46.63 -3.13
N THR A 558 56.82 46.05 -4.12
CA THR A 558 57.30 46.44 -5.47
C THR A 558 57.64 45.19 -6.35
N GLU A 559 57.86 45.41 -7.66
CA GLU A 559 58.74 44.64 -8.59
C GLU A 559 58.33 43.28 -9.23
N GLN A 560 58.29 43.31 -10.57
CA GLN A 560 58.53 42.24 -11.56
C GLN A 560 60.04 42.22 -11.93
N PRO A 561 60.63 41.30 -12.77
CA PRO A 561 60.04 40.65 -13.96
C PRO A 561 60.52 39.21 -14.33
N SER A 562 60.03 38.68 -15.47
CA SER A 562 60.70 37.75 -16.43
C SER A 562 61.07 36.30 -15.96
N THR A 563 61.09 35.23 -16.78
CA THR A 563 60.80 35.01 -18.22
C THR A 563 60.61 33.50 -18.53
N SER A 564 59.78 33.20 -19.55
CA SER A 564 59.97 32.22 -20.65
C SER A 564 60.13 30.69 -20.42
N THR A 565 59.31 29.90 -21.14
CA THR A 565 59.62 28.69 -21.98
C THR A 565 60.44 27.52 -21.38
N ASP A 566 60.24 26.23 -21.72
CA ASP A 566 59.64 25.63 -22.93
C ASP A 566 59.25 24.13 -22.75
N SER A 567 58.56 23.58 -23.76
CA SER A 567 58.42 22.16 -24.22
C SER A 567 58.64 20.90 -23.34
N LEU A 568 57.62 20.03 -23.41
CA LEU A 568 57.59 18.56 -23.72
C LEU A 568 58.93 17.85 -24.10
N PRO A 569 59.10 16.51 -23.90
CA PRO A 569 58.13 15.48 -24.37
C PRO A 569 58.04 14.12 -23.62
N SER A 570 57.24 13.25 -24.24
CA SER A 570 56.92 11.82 -24.03
C SER A 570 58.03 10.84 -23.63
N HIS A 571 57.62 9.73 -23.00
CA HIS A 571 58.17 8.41 -23.28
C HIS A 571 57.16 7.28 -23.02
N ASP A 572 57.02 6.37 -23.99
CA ASP A 572 56.48 5.01 -23.79
C ASP A 572 57.52 4.15 -23.03
N ASP A 573 57.11 3.14 -22.24
CA ASP A 573 57.16 1.73 -22.67
C ASP A 573 56.67 0.67 -21.63
N ASP A 574 56.11 -0.41 -22.17
CA ASP A 574 56.18 -1.84 -21.80
C ASP A 574 56.04 -2.43 -20.35
N THR A 575 54.95 -3.19 -20.20
CA THR A 575 54.89 -4.64 -19.81
C THR A 575 55.06 -5.20 -18.37
N ASP A 576 54.15 -6.16 -18.09
CA ASP A 576 54.34 -7.50 -17.49
C ASP A 576 54.11 -7.81 -15.98
N LYS A 577 53.61 -9.04 -15.78
CA LYS A 577 53.70 -9.95 -14.61
C LYS A 577 53.16 -9.55 -13.22
N SER A 578 51.93 -10.04 -12.99
CA SER A 578 51.60 -11.05 -11.95
C SER A 578 52.14 -10.89 -10.51
N ARG A 579 51.22 -10.66 -9.56
CA ARG A 579 51.01 -11.61 -8.45
C ARG A 579 49.64 -11.45 -7.79
#